data_AF-A0A3G3IL34-F1
#
_entry.id   AF-A0A3G3IL34-F1
#
_cell.length_a   1.000
_cell.length_b   1.000
_cell.length_c   1.000
_cell.angle_alpha   90.00
_cell.angle_beta   90.00
_cell.angle_gamma   90.00
#
_symmetry.space_group_name_H-M   'P 1'
#
loop_
_entity.id
_entity.type
_entity.pdbx_description
1 polymer ?
#
loop_
_entity_poly.entity_id
_entity_poly.type
_entity_poly.pdbx_seq_one_letter_code
_entity_poly.pdbx_strand_id
1 'polypeptide(L)'
;MRKILLLILLIFFTSSCEKTYTRSECITKVKLYWDKELTKEKRLEVNNKFHEAQTLIWTNQDKLKLLRANIVFEYSKNIKPEFMYSQYEYECENKEKMLFSFLEHIKFYVPNFPKYQILNEIVKPSVKTISLSGHWWIDKAKFRE
;
A
#
# COMPACT_ATOMS: atom_id res chain seq x y z
N MET A 1 8.34 23.25 -52.49
CA MET A 1 8.52 22.59 -51.17
C MET A 1 7.58 23.23 -50.15
N ARG A 2 6.29 22.85 -50.13
CA ARG A 2 5.26 23.56 -49.34
C ARG A 2 4.16 22.63 -48.79
N LYS A 3 4.44 21.34 -48.65
CA LYS A 3 3.45 20.31 -48.25
C LYS A 3 3.87 19.43 -47.06
N ILE A 4 4.94 19.77 -46.34
CA ILE A 4 5.45 18.99 -45.19
C ILE A 4 5.29 19.77 -43.87
N LEU A 5 4.27 20.64 -43.76
CA LEU A 5 4.04 21.42 -42.53
C LEU A 5 2.75 21.07 -41.78
N LEU A 6 1.97 20.10 -42.28
CA LEU A 6 0.67 19.73 -41.70
C LEU A 6 0.68 18.41 -40.91
N LEU A 7 1.79 17.67 -40.89
CA LEU A 7 1.85 16.37 -40.19
C LEU A 7 2.27 16.45 -38.71
N ILE A 8 2.76 17.62 -38.25
CA ILE A 8 3.27 17.79 -36.87
C ILE A 8 2.15 18.18 -35.89
N LEU A 9 0.98 18.61 -36.38
CA LEU A 9 -0.15 19.04 -35.56
C LEU A 9 -1.05 17.90 -35.03
N LEU A 10 -0.79 16.65 -35.41
CA LEU A 10 -1.62 15.49 -35.03
C LEU A 10 -1.08 14.64 -33.86
N ILE A 11 0.05 15.03 -33.25
CA ILE A 11 0.69 14.22 -32.19
C ILE A 11 0.31 14.67 -30.76
N PHE A 12 -0.43 15.77 -30.60
CA PHE A 12 -0.69 16.35 -29.26
C PHE A 12 -2.02 15.98 -28.58
N PHE A 13 -2.67 14.89 -28.99
CA PHE A 13 -3.80 14.32 -28.23
C PHE A 13 -3.50 12.91 -27.71
N THR A 14 -2.35 12.71 -27.07
CA THR A 14 -2.30 11.73 -25.99
C THR A 14 -2.99 12.38 -24.80
N SER A 15 -4.33 12.33 -24.78
CA SER A 15 -5.07 12.56 -23.55
C SER A 15 -4.49 11.59 -22.53
N SER A 16 -3.70 12.11 -21.58
CA SER A 16 -3.34 11.39 -20.38
C SER A 16 -4.65 11.11 -19.68
N CYS A 17 -5.27 9.98 -20.00
CA CYS A 17 -6.39 9.45 -19.26
C CYS A 17 -5.80 9.14 -17.88
N GLU A 18 -5.92 10.09 -16.95
CA GLU A 18 -5.66 9.85 -15.54
C GLU A 18 -6.49 8.62 -15.19
N LYS A 19 -5.82 7.47 -15.06
CA LYS A 19 -6.48 6.24 -14.67
C LYS A 19 -7.05 6.50 -13.28
N THR A 20 -8.36 6.69 -13.24
CA THR A 20 -9.07 6.77 -11.98
C THR A 20 -9.29 5.33 -11.53
N TYR A 21 -8.94 5.04 -10.28
CA TYR A 21 -9.04 3.70 -9.70
C TYR A 21 -10.13 3.68 -8.63
N THR A 22 -10.75 2.52 -8.42
CA THR A 22 -11.58 2.28 -7.24
C THR A 22 -10.72 2.04 -6.00
N ARG A 23 -11.25 2.30 -4.80
CA ARG A 23 -10.55 1.98 -3.54
C ARG A 23 -10.14 0.52 -3.47
N SER A 24 -11.01 -0.39 -3.89
CA SER A 24 -10.76 -1.83 -3.87
C SER A 24 -9.55 -2.23 -4.70
N GLU A 25 -9.31 -1.54 -5.82
CA GLU A 25 -8.17 -1.78 -6.70
C GLU A 25 -6.86 -1.23 -6.13
N CYS A 26 -6.91 -0.31 -5.17
CA CYS A 26 -5.72 0.32 -4.57
C CYS A 26 -5.41 -0.14 -3.16
N ILE A 27 -6.04 -1.24 -2.76
CA ILE A 27 -5.67 -1.99 -1.57
C ILE A 27 -4.81 -3.16 -1.99
N THR A 28 -3.80 -3.44 -1.18
CA THR A 28 -3.10 -4.71 -1.20
C THR A 28 -3.42 -5.47 0.08
N LYS A 29 -3.49 -6.80 -0.02
CA LYS A 29 -3.56 -7.68 1.13
C LYS A 29 -2.28 -8.49 1.21
N VAL A 30 -1.77 -8.65 2.41
CA VAL A 30 -0.57 -9.40 2.70
C VAL A 30 -0.91 -10.44 3.75
N LYS A 31 -0.57 -11.70 3.46
CA LYS A 31 -0.63 -12.79 4.44
C LYS A 31 0.69 -12.88 5.18
N LEU A 32 0.63 -12.96 6.51
CA LEU A 32 1.78 -13.02 7.40
C LEU A 32 1.97 -14.44 7.94
N TYR A 33 3.20 -14.94 7.83
CA TYR A 33 3.65 -16.24 8.29
C TYR A 33 4.64 -16.05 9.43
N TRP A 34 4.09 -16.00 10.62
CA TRP A 34 4.87 -15.91 11.84
C TRP A 34 5.55 -17.23 12.16
N ASP A 35 6.78 -17.13 12.64
CA ASP A 35 7.48 -18.25 13.25
C ASP A 35 6.65 -18.82 14.42
N LYS A 36 6.57 -20.14 14.48
CA LYS A 36 5.82 -20.87 15.51
C LYS A 36 6.55 -20.82 16.85
N GLU A 37 7.87 -20.69 16.83
CA GLU A 37 8.72 -20.68 18.02
C GLU A 37 8.79 -19.29 18.69
N LEU A 38 8.28 -18.24 18.04
CA LEU A 38 8.25 -16.90 18.65
C LEU A 38 7.33 -16.88 19.87
N THR A 39 7.84 -16.35 20.98
CA THR A 39 7.02 -16.11 22.19
C THR A 39 6.02 -14.98 21.98
N LYS A 40 5.05 -14.86 22.89
CA LYS A 40 4.07 -13.76 22.86
C LYS A 40 4.75 -12.40 23.01
N GLU A 41 5.72 -12.31 23.91
CA GLU A 41 6.51 -11.11 24.20
C GLU A 41 7.30 -10.69 22.96
N LYS A 42 7.93 -11.65 22.28
CA LYS A 42 8.70 -11.36 21.07
C LYS A 42 7.83 -10.90 19.90
N ARG A 43 6.63 -11.46 19.76
CA ARG A 43 5.65 -10.97 18.77
C ARG A 43 5.18 -9.55 19.08
N LEU A 44 4.98 -9.22 20.36
CA LEU A 44 4.63 -7.86 20.77
C LEU A 44 5.77 -6.88 20.44
N GLU A 45 7.02 -7.27 20.72
CA GLU A 45 8.19 -6.48 20.36
C GLU A 45 8.27 -6.24 18.84
N VAL A 46 8.02 -7.26 18.02
CA VAL A 46 7.97 -7.14 16.55
C VAL A 46 6.89 -6.13 16.12
N ASN A 47 5.68 -6.19 16.69
CA ASN A 47 4.62 -5.24 16.37
C ASN A 47 4.99 -3.80 16.76
N ASN A 48 5.58 -3.60 17.95
CA ASN A 48 6.03 -2.27 18.39
C ASN A 48 7.13 -1.71 17.48
N LYS A 49 8.16 -2.52 17.20
CA LYS A 49 9.25 -2.15 16.28
C LYS A 49 8.75 -1.87 14.87
N PHE A 50 7.71 -2.56 14.42
CA PHE A 50 7.07 -2.26 13.14
C PHE A 50 6.49 -0.85 13.13
N HIS A 51 5.75 -0.44 14.17
CA HIS A 51 5.20 0.91 14.27
C HIS A 51 6.29 1.99 14.35
N GLU A 52 7.38 1.71 15.07
CA GLU A 52 8.56 2.59 15.12
C GLU A 52 9.22 2.72 13.75
N ALA A 53 9.45 1.60 13.05
CA ALA A 53 10.04 1.57 11.73
C ALA A 53 9.16 2.27 10.68
N GLN A 54 7.84 2.09 10.75
CA GLN A 54 6.89 2.80 9.90
C GLN A 54 7.00 4.32 10.10
N THR A 55 7.10 4.78 11.36
CA THR A 55 7.28 6.20 11.69
C THR A 55 8.61 6.74 11.17
N LEU A 56 9.69 5.96 11.30
CA LEU A 56 11.01 6.32 10.77
C LEU A 56 11.01 6.44 9.24
N ILE A 57 10.41 5.47 8.55
CA ILE A 57 10.29 5.49 7.09
C ILE A 57 9.45 6.68 6.65
N TRP A 58 8.33 6.95 7.32
CA TRP A 58 7.48 8.10 7.02
C TRP A 58 8.25 9.41 7.09
N THR A 59 9.01 9.62 8.18
CA THR A 59 9.79 10.85 8.39
C THR A 59 10.95 11.00 7.41
N ASN A 60 11.39 9.92 6.76
CA ASN A 60 12.53 9.93 5.83
C ASN A 60 12.14 9.52 4.39
N GLN A 61 10.84 9.52 4.06
CA GLN A 61 10.33 8.95 2.81
C GLN A 61 10.99 9.55 1.55
N ASP A 62 11.25 10.86 1.55
CA ASP A 62 11.87 11.56 0.41
C ASP A 62 13.32 11.11 0.20
N LYS A 63 14.06 10.88 1.29
CA LYS A 63 15.44 10.38 1.24
C LYS A 63 15.50 8.92 0.82
N LEU A 64 14.55 8.12 1.31
CA LEU A 64 14.44 6.70 1.01
C LEU A 64 13.84 6.43 -0.37
N LYS A 65 13.27 7.46 -1.02
CA LYS A 65 12.52 7.36 -2.29
C LYS A 65 11.43 6.28 -2.21
N LEU A 66 10.78 6.18 -1.04
CA LEU A 66 9.69 5.24 -0.79
C LEU A 66 8.37 6.00 -0.87
N LEU A 67 7.42 5.43 -1.61
CA LEU A 67 6.07 5.97 -1.71
C LEU A 67 5.26 5.65 -0.46
N ARG A 68 4.36 6.55 -0.10
CA ARG A 68 3.55 6.44 1.12
C ARG A 68 2.54 5.30 0.97
N ALA A 69 2.62 4.33 1.87
CA ALA A 69 1.59 3.31 2.06
C ALA A 69 0.90 3.54 3.40
N ASN A 70 -0.43 3.73 3.38
CA ASN A 70 -1.22 3.68 4.61
C ASN A 70 -1.42 2.20 4.96
N ILE A 71 -0.61 1.70 5.91
CA ILE A 71 -0.61 0.28 6.30
C ILE A 71 -1.37 0.11 7.60
N VAL A 72 -2.26 -0.88 7.62
CA VAL A 72 -2.96 -1.32 8.83
C VAL A 72 -2.87 -2.85 8.93
N PHE A 73 -2.71 -3.35 10.14
CA PHE A 73 -2.92 -4.78 10.40
C PHE A 73 -4.41 -5.06 10.51
N GLU A 74 -4.80 -6.29 10.17
CA GLU A 74 -6.15 -6.76 10.45
C GLU A 74 -6.50 -6.47 11.91
N TYR A 75 -7.62 -5.77 12.11
CA TYR A 75 -8.08 -5.42 13.45
C TYR A 75 -8.44 -6.70 14.21
N SER A 76 -7.52 -7.10 15.08
CA SER A 76 -7.67 -8.28 15.90
C SER A 76 -7.01 -7.99 17.24
N LYS A 77 -7.63 -8.43 18.34
CA LYS A 77 -6.98 -8.49 19.65
C LYS A 77 -5.75 -9.44 19.64
N ASN A 78 -5.44 -10.08 18.50
CA ASN A 78 -4.31 -10.97 18.31
C ASN A 78 -3.00 -10.20 18.16
N ILE A 79 -2.03 -10.57 19.00
CA ILE A 79 -0.61 -10.17 18.91
C ILE A 79 0.07 -10.78 17.65
N LYS A 80 -0.65 -11.61 16.91
CA LYS A 80 -0.21 -12.32 15.71
C LYS A 80 -1.23 -12.08 14.58
N PRO A 81 -1.27 -10.89 13.98
CA PRO A 81 -2.17 -10.63 12.86
C PRO A 81 -1.87 -11.59 11.70
N GLU A 82 -2.91 -12.16 11.10
CA GLU A 82 -2.77 -13.03 9.93
C GLU A 82 -2.64 -12.22 8.64
N PHE A 83 -3.32 -11.07 8.60
CA PHE A 83 -3.33 -10.19 7.46
C PHE A 83 -2.87 -8.78 7.79
N MET A 84 -2.25 -8.16 6.79
CA MET A 84 -1.93 -6.74 6.75
C MET A 84 -2.47 -6.18 5.44
N TYR A 85 -2.98 -4.97 5.50
CA TYR A 85 -3.56 -4.27 4.37
C TYR A 85 -2.80 -2.98 4.16
N SER A 86 -2.62 -2.58 2.90
CA SER A 86 -2.10 -1.24 2.61
C SER A 86 -2.85 -0.56 1.49
N GLN A 87 -3.14 0.72 1.69
CA GLN A 87 -3.89 1.58 0.77
C GLN A 87 -2.98 2.63 0.14
N TYR A 88 -3.16 2.82 -1.17
CA TYR A 88 -2.38 3.76 -1.99
C TYR A 88 -3.29 4.77 -2.66
N GLU A 89 -3.07 6.06 -2.41
CA GLU A 89 -3.82 7.14 -3.06
C GLU A 89 -3.29 7.46 -4.47
N TYR A 90 -2.02 7.15 -4.74
CA TYR A 90 -1.33 7.40 -6.00
C TYR A 90 -0.59 6.13 -6.46
N GLU A 91 -0.28 6.04 -7.75
CA GLU A 91 0.46 4.93 -8.37
C GLU A 91 -0.11 3.53 -8.04
N CYS A 92 -1.44 3.42 -8.06
CA CYS A 92 -2.17 2.19 -7.73
C CYS A 92 -1.77 0.97 -8.58
N GLU A 93 -1.33 1.20 -9.82
CA GLU A 93 -0.73 0.20 -10.71
C GLU A 93 0.57 -0.40 -10.17
N ASN A 94 1.33 0.36 -9.37
CA ASN A 94 2.62 -0.04 -8.81
C ASN A 94 2.52 -0.53 -7.36
N LYS A 95 1.30 -0.62 -6.79
CA LYS A 95 1.06 -0.89 -5.36
C LYS A 95 1.82 -2.09 -4.80
N GLU A 96 1.94 -3.18 -5.56
CA GLU A 96 2.65 -4.39 -5.12
C GLU A 96 4.16 -4.16 -5.04
N LYS A 97 4.75 -3.51 -6.05
CA LYS A 97 6.18 -3.19 -6.10
C LYS A 97 6.57 -2.19 -5.00
N MET A 98 5.71 -1.19 -4.77
CA MET A 98 5.88 -0.23 -3.68
C MET A 98 5.83 -0.93 -2.33
N LEU A 99 4.82 -1.76 -2.10
CA LEU A 99 4.67 -2.50 -0.84
C LEU A 99 5.85 -3.42 -0.59
N PHE A 100 6.29 -4.15 -1.62
CA PHE A 100 7.45 -5.03 -1.53
C PHE A 100 8.68 -4.23 -1.10
N SER A 101 8.97 -3.11 -1.77
CA SER A 101 10.12 -2.26 -1.44
C SER A 101 10.03 -1.74 -0.01
N PHE A 102 8.84 -1.32 0.44
CA PHE A 102 8.61 -0.89 1.82
C PHE A 102 8.87 -2.01 2.82
N LEU A 103 8.33 -3.22 2.59
CA LEU A 103 8.46 -4.35 3.51
C LEU A 103 9.89 -4.89 3.57
N GLU A 104 10.65 -4.85 2.48
CA GLU A 104 12.07 -5.18 2.51
C GLU A 104 12.86 -4.17 3.36
N HIS A 105 12.50 -2.88 3.35
CA HIS A 105 13.10 -1.91 4.27
C HIS A 105 12.69 -2.17 5.72
N ILE A 106 11.42 -2.49 5.99
CA ILE A 106 10.96 -2.83 7.34
C ILE A 106 11.76 -4.01 7.93
N LYS A 107 12.03 -5.06 7.14
CA LYS A 107 12.81 -6.23 7.61
C LYS A 107 14.19 -5.85 8.14
N PHE A 108 14.80 -4.79 7.61
CA PHE A 108 16.08 -4.29 8.12
C PHE A 108 15.96 -3.73 9.54
N TYR A 109 14.85 -3.05 9.86
CA TYR A 109 14.62 -2.42 11.16
C TYR A 109 13.90 -3.32 12.18
N VAL A 110 13.22 -4.37 11.71
CA VAL A 110 12.38 -5.24 12.54
C VAL A 110 12.88 -6.69 12.46
N PRO A 111 13.84 -7.07 13.33
CA PRO A 111 14.29 -8.46 13.41
C PRO A 111 13.11 -9.39 13.72
N ASN A 112 13.07 -10.55 13.06
CA ASN A 112 11.97 -11.53 13.14
C ASN A 112 10.63 -11.02 12.61
N PHE A 113 10.62 -9.99 11.75
CA PHE A 113 9.43 -9.68 10.97
C PHE A 113 8.92 -10.94 10.26
N PRO A 114 7.63 -11.28 10.35
CA PRO A 114 7.09 -12.49 9.75
C PRO A 114 7.41 -12.56 8.26
N LYS A 115 7.61 -13.78 7.76
CA LYS A 115 7.61 -14.00 6.31
C LYS A 115 6.24 -13.59 5.78
N TYR A 116 6.16 -13.15 4.53
CA TYR A 116 4.92 -12.60 4.01
C TYR A 116 4.70 -12.98 2.55
N GLN A 117 3.45 -12.95 2.12
CA GLN A 117 3.02 -13.09 0.73
C GLN A 117 2.05 -11.97 0.40
N ILE A 118 2.35 -11.17 -0.63
CA ILE A 118 1.40 -10.21 -1.20
C ILE A 118 0.39 -11.01 -2.02
N LEU A 119 -0.90 -10.83 -1.73
CA LEU A 119 -2.00 -11.51 -2.39
C LEU A 119 -2.60 -10.60 -3.46
N ASN A 120 -2.70 -11.11 -4.68
CA ASN A 120 -3.37 -10.43 -5.78
C ASN A 120 -4.88 -10.76 -5.74
N GLU A 121 -5.59 -10.09 -4.83
CA GLU A 121 -7.04 -10.19 -4.69
C GLU A 121 -7.68 -8.81 -4.55
N ILE A 122 -8.91 -8.66 -5.03
CA ILE A 122 -9.68 -7.44 -4.85
C ILE A 122 -10.19 -7.41 -3.40
N VAL A 123 -9.73 -6.42 -2.63
CA VAL A 123 -10.11 -6.28 -1.21
C VAL A 123 -11.29 -5.32 -1.10
N LYS A 124 -12.33 -5.71 -0.36
CA LYS A 124 -13.43 -4.81 -0.05
C LYS A 124 -13.01 -3.79 1.03
N PRO A 125 -13.13 -2.47 0.79
CA PRO A 125 -12.88 -1.45 1.80
C PRO A 125 -13.83 -1.60 2.99
N SER A 126 -13.30 -1.55 4.21
CA SER A 126 -14.03 -1.63 5.46
C SER A 126 -13.15 -1.10 6.60
N VAL A 127 -13.74 -0.80 7.76
CA VAL A 127 -12.98 -0.44 8.98
C VAL A 127 -11.98 -1.51 9.44
N LYS A 128 -12.15 -2.76 8.98
CA LYS A 128 -11.23 -3.87 9.29
C LYS A 128 -10.07 -3.98 8.29
N THR A 129 -10.19 -3.31 7.14
CA THR A 129 -9.23 -3.42 6.03
C THR A 129 -8.49 -2.12 5.80
N ILE A 130 -9.13 -0.96 5.59
CA ILE A 130 -8.45 0.34 5.27
C ILE A 130 -9.41 1.56 5.41
N SER A 131 -8.89 2.79 5.24
CA SER A 131 -9.65 4.06 5.34
C SER A 131 -10.80 4.17 4.33
N LEU A 132 -11.94 4.69 4.79
CA LEU A 132 -13.17 4.79 4.01
C LEU A 132 -13.30 6.06 3.15
N SER A 133 -12.38 7.03 3.27
CA SER A 133 -12.45 8.34 2.60
C SER A 133 -11.16 8.73 1.86
N GLY A 134 -11.27 9.62 0.86
CA GLY A 134 -10.15 10.21 0.11
C GLY A 134 -10.61 10.92 -1.18
N HIS A 135 -9.82 11.88 -1.68
CA HIS A 135 -10.28 12.80 -2.75
C HIS A 135 -10.24 12.21 -4.17
N TRP A 136 -9.43 11.17 -4.42
CA TRP A 136 -9.12 10.62 -5.75
C TRP A 136 -9.89 9.35 -6.12
N TRP A 137 -10.79 8.88 -5.26
CA TRP A 137 -11.55 7.65 -5.49
C TRP A 137 -12.74 7.88 -6.42
N ILE A 138 -12.93 7.02 -7.43
CA ILE A 138 -14.15 7.02 -8.25
C ILE A 138 -15.35 6.68 -7.34
N ASP A 139 -15.16 5.74 -6.41
CA ASP A 139 -16.16 5.34 -5.44
C ASP A 139 -16.08 6.20 -4.16
N LYS A 140 -16.36 7.51 -4.29
CA LYS A 140 -16.70 8.36 -3.14
C LYS A 140 -17.96 7.80 -2.50
N ALA A 141 -17.79 7.01 -1.46
CA ALA A 141 -18.92 6.34 -0.85
C ALA A 141 -19.91 7.32 -0.24
N LYS A 142 -21.15 7.26 -0.73
CA LYS A 142 -22.34 7.48 0.08
C LYS A 142 -22.37 6.40 1.17
N PHE A 143 -21.66 6.59 2.26
CA PHE A 143 -21.94 5.86 3.49
C PHE A 143 -23.05 6.63 4.23
N ARG A 144 -24.31 6.31 3.92
CA ARG A 144 -25.40 6.52 4.87
C ARG A 144 -25.49 5.26 5.72
N GLU A 145 -25.23 5.47 7.01
CA GLU A 145 -25.70 4.78 8.21
C GLU A 145 -25.88 3.25 8.16
#